data_AF-A0A672M3N8-F1
#
_entry.id   AF-A0A672M3N8-F1
#
_cell.length_a   1.000
_cell.length_b   1.000
_cell.length_c   1.000
_cell.angle_alpha   90.00
_cell.angle_beta   90.00
_cell.angle_gamma   90.00
#
_symmetry.space_group_name_H-M   'P 1'
#
loop_
_entity.id
_entity.type
_entity.pdbx_description
1 polymer ?
#
loop_
_entity_poly.entity_id
_entity_poly.type
_entity_poly.pdbx_seq_one_letter_code
_entity_poly.pdbx_strand_id
1 'polypeptide(L)'
;MVCGGFTCSKNALCSLNVVYMLVGLLLIVVAAWGKGFGIVSSIHIIGGVIAVGFFLLLIAIVGLIGAVHHHQVMLFFYMVILFIVFLFQFGVSCSCLAMNQGQQVILMNFKALLLLLLHKCLSVIPSICLVTLPKQEKLLVSSWRLMSKDTRISLEKKLDCCGLFNNTQNQGVFMSDLHFCDAPCVKKSLCLTCGEKMLQHSSEALKILGGVGLFFSFTEILGVWLAMRFRNQKDPRANPSAFL
;
A
#
# COMPACT_ATOMS: atom_id res chain seq x y z
N MET A 1 38.77 -13.86 -6.31
CA MET A 1 38.68 -12.38 -6.22
C MET A 1 37.28 -11.96 -5.77
N VAL A 2 37.10 -11.63 -4.48
CA VAL A 2 36.19 -10.56 -4.04
C VAL A 2 36.85 -9.89 -2.82
N CYS A 3 38.03 -9.31 -3.03
CA CYS A 3 38.61 -8.35 -2.08
C CYS A 3 37.72 -7.10 -2.15
N GLY A 4 36.79 -6.95 -1.20
CA GLY A 4 35.82 -5.85 -1.20
C GLY A 4 34.43 -6.18 -0.63
N GLY A 5 34.18 -7.43 -0.21
CA GLY A 5 32.87 -7.87 0.27
C GLY A 5 32.26 -7.01 1.39
N PHE A 6 33.06 -6.60 2.38
CA PHE A 6 32.59 -5.80 3.51
C PHE A 6 32.13 -4.39 3.12
N THR A 7 32.99 -3.66 2.40
CA THR A 7 32.67 -2.30 1.93
C THR A 7 31.52 -2.31 0.92
N CYS A 8 31.48 -3.30 0.03
CA CYS A 8 30.39 -3.46 -0.94
C CYS A 8 29.05 -3.74 -0.24
N SER A 9 29.01 -4.69 0.71
CA SER A 9 27.82 -4.98 1.50
C SER A 9 27.38 -3.78 2.35
N LYS A 10 28.33 -3.06 2.98
CA LYS A 10 28.05 -1.83 3.73
C LYS A 10 27.43 -0.75 2.85
N ASN A 11 28.03 -0.47 1.69
CA ASN A 11 27.58 0.56 0.77
C ASN A 11 26.24 0.20 0.14
N ALA A 12 26.02 -1.07 -0.21
CA ALA A 12 24.74 -1.56 -0.71
C ALA A 12 23.64 -1.40 0.34
N LEU A 13 23.91 -1.78 1.60
CA LEU A 13 22.93 -1.64 2.69
C LEU A 13 22.65 -0.18 3.04
N CYS A 14 23.67 0.69 3.03
CA CYS A 14 23.47 2.14 3.17
C CYS A 14 22.64 2.72 2.01
N SER A 15 22.98 2.38 0.76
CA SER A 15 22.25 2.84 -0.42
C SER A 15 20.77 2.44 -0.36
N LEU A 16 20.49 1.18 0.00
CA LEU A 16 19.13 0.68 0.17
C LEU A 16 18.33 1.47 1.22
N ASN A 17 18.93 1.75 2.38
CA ASN A 17 18.28 2.55 3.43
C ASN A 17 18.11 4.03 3.03
N VAL A 18 19.07 4.61 2.31
CA VAL A 18 18.93 5.98 1.76
C VAL A 18 17.78 6.07 0.78
N VAL A 19 17.62 5.08 -0.12
CA VAL A 19 16.47 5.00 -1.01
C VAL A 19 15.16 4.90 -0.21
N TYR A 20 15.11 4.08 0.85
CA TYR A 20 13.93 4.00 1.71
C TYR A 20 13.61 5.31 2.43
N MET A 21 14.61 6.08 2.87
CA MET A 21 14.37 7.43 3.43
C MET A 21 13.75 8.37 2.40
N LEU A 22 14.26 8.37 1.15
CA LEU A 22 13.72 9.21 0.07
C LEU A 22 12.28 8.84 -0.26
N VAL A 23 11.96 7.54 -0.36
CA VAL A 23 10.59 7.08 -0.59
C VAL A 23 9.69 7.48 0.58
N GLY A 24 10.12 7.33 1.83
CA GLY A 24 9.35 7.74 3.00
C GLY A 24 9.02 9.24 3.01
N LEU A 25 10.01 10.10 2.74
CA LEU A 25 9.81 11.55 2.62
C LEU A 25 8.87 11.90 1.48
N LEU A 26 9.03 11.26 0.31
CA LEU A 26 8.17 11.49 -0.84
C LEU A 26 6.71 11.13 -0.55
N LEU A 27 6.46 10.00 0.13
CA LEU A 27 5.11 9.59 0.54
C LEU A 27 4.44 10.62 1.47
N ILE A 28 5.19 11.16 2.44
CA ILE A 28 4.68 12.18 3.36
C ILE A 28 4.36 13.48 2.60
N VAL A 29 5.28 13.95 1.74
CA VAL A 29 5.10 15.19 0.98
C VAL A 29 3.91 15.10 0.03
N VAL A 30 3.78 14.01 -0.73
CA VAL A 30 2.67 13.81 -1.67
C VAL A 30 1.33 13.71 -0.92
N ALA A 31 1.28 13.01 0.21
CA ALA A 31 0.07 12.91 1.02
C ALA A 31 -0.34 14.26 1.62
N ALA A 32 0.63 15.05 2.09
CA ALA A 32 0.39 16.39 2.62
C ALA A 32 -0.07 17.37 1.53
N TRP A 33 0.57 17.34 0.35
CA TRP A 33 0.16 18.14 -0.82
C TRP A 33 -1.25 17.79 -1.30
N GLY A 34 -1.59 16.49 -1.35
CA GLY A 34 -2.92 16.02 -1.77
C GLY A 34 -4.07 16.54 -0.89
N LYS A 35 -3.81 16.77 0.40
CA LYS A 35 -4.78 17.38 1.32
C LYS A 35 -5.11 18.83 0.94
N GLY A 36 -4.14 19.58 0.40
CA GLY A 36 -4.30 20.99 0.04
C GLY A 36 -5.21 21.24 -1.17
N PHE A 37 -5.34 20.25 -2.07
CA PHE A 37 -6.16 20.37 -3.28
C PHE A 37 -7.61 19.89 -3.12
N GLY A 38 -7.99 19.30 -1.97
CA GLY A 38 -9.36 18.83 -1.73
C GLY A 38 -9.85 17.68 -2.64
N ILE A 39 -8.95 17.05 -3.41
CA ILE A 39 -9.26 15.99 -4.39
C ILE A 39 -9.58 14.64 -3.72
N VAL A 40 -9.09 14.41 -2.49
CA VAL A 40 -9.31 13.16 -1.72
C VAL A 40 -9.85 13.51 -0.33
N SER A 41 -11.14 13.25 -0.08
CA SER A 41 -11.83 13.64 1.18
C SER A 41 -11.83 12.55 2.26
N SER A 42 -11.15 11.41 2.06
CA SER A 42 -11.12 10.33 3.06
C SER A 42 -9.92 10.47 4.00
N ILE A 43 -10.19 10.97 5.22
CA ILE A 43 -9.18 11.17 6.28
C ILE A 43 -8.40 9.91 6.63
N HIS A 44 -9.03 8.74 6.49
CA HIS A 44 -8.44 7.44 6.80
C HIS A 44 -7.35 7.01 5.79
N ILE A 45 -7.53 7.30 4.50
CA ILE A 45 -6.57 6.88 3.47
C ILE A 45 -5.30 7.74 3.57
N ILE A 46 -5.48 9.05 3.71
CA ILE A 46 -4.37 10.01 3.86
C ILE A 46 -3.59 9.73 5.15
N GLY A 47 -4.29 9.49 6.27
CA GLY A 47 -3.66 9.13 7.54
C GLY A 47 -2.84 7.84 7.44
N GLY A 48 -3.31 6.84 6.70
CA GLY A 48 -2.58 5.60 6.44
C GLY A 48 -1.28 5.83 5.67
N VAL A 49 -1.31 6.60 4.59
CA VAL A 49 -0.09 6.88 3.78
C VAL A 49 0.96 7.63 4.60
N ILE A 50 0.54 8.63 5.40
CA ILE A 50 1.45 9.39 6.27
C ILE A 50 2.07 8.48 7.34
N ALA A 51 1.27 7.62 7.98
CA ALA A 51 1.76 6.68 9.00
C ALA A 51 2.79 5.69 8.41
N VAL A 52 2.55 5.18 7.21
CA VAL A 52 3.49 4.32 6.49
C VAL A 52 4.79 5.06 6.18
N GLY A 53 4.71 6.29 5.67
CA GLY A 53 5.90 7.10 5.37
C GLY A 53 6.75 7.38 6.60
N PHE A 54 6.12 7.69 7.74
CA PHE A 54 6.82 7.90 9.01
C PHE A 54 7.49 6.61 9.53
N PHE A 55 6.80 5.47 9.47
CA PHE A 55 7.34 4.19 9.90
C PHE A 55 8.54 3.74 9.04
N LEU A 56 8.45 3.90 7.71
CA LEU A 56 9.56 3.62 6.79
C LEU A 56 10.78 4.49 7.09
N LEU A 57 10.57 5.76 7.44
CA LEU A 57 11.64 6.68 7.81
C LEU A 57 12.34 6.21 9.10
N LEU A 58 11.60 5.77 10.12
CA LEU A 58 12.19 5.22 11.35
C LEU A 58 13.01 3.94 11.08
N ILE A 59 12.47 3.00 10.29
CA ILE A 59 13.20 1.78 9.91
C ILE A 59 14.47 2.12 9.15
N ALA A 60 14.39 3.05 8.20
CA ALA A 60 15.53 3.46 7.38
C ALA A 60 16.63 4.13 8.22
N ILE A 61 16.26 4.95 9.22
CA ILE A 61 17.21 5.52 10.18
C ILE A 61 17.89 4.42 11.00
N VAL A 62 17.12 3.49 11.57
CA VAL A 62 17.69 2.37 12.36
C VAL A 62 18.62 1.50 11.50
N GLY A 63 18.22 1.20 10.27
CA GLY A 63 19.03 0.46 9.30
C GLY A 63 20.31 1.18 8.91
N LEU A 64 20.24 2.49 8.68
CA LEU A 64 21.40 3.33 8.35
C LEU A 64 22.38 3.42 9.52
N ILE A 65 21.91 3.73 10.73
CA ILE A 65 22.74 3.79 11.94
C ILE A 65 23.40 2.42 12.18
N GLY A 66 22.61 1.34 12.07
CA GLY A 66 23.12 -0.02 12.20
C GLY A 66 24.23 -0.34 11.19
N ALA A 67 24.08 0.07 9.93
CA ALA A 67 25.07 -0.15 8.88
C ALA A 67 26.34 0.71 9.08
N VAL A 68 26.19 1.97 9.51
CA VAL A 68 27.31 2.90 9.72
C VAL A 68 28.16 2.50 10.93
N HIS A 69 27.51 2.24 12.06
CA HIS A 69 28.16 1.94 13.35
C HIS A 69 28.44 0.44 13.55
N HIS A 70 28.04 -0.42 12.63
CA HIS A 70 28.21 -1.88 12.73
C HIS A 70 27.66 -2.45 14.06
N HIS A 71 26.59 -1.84 14.59
CA HIS A 71 26.02 -2.24 15.88
C HIS A 71 25.20 -3.52 15.71
N GLN A 72 25.78 -4.66 16.10
CA GLN A 72 25.23 -5.99 15.82
C GLN A 72 23.80 -6.20 16.33
N VAL A 73 23.44 -5.59 17.46
CA VAL A 73 22.09 -5.69 18.05
C VAL A 73 21.06 -4.89 17.24
N MET A 74 21.43 -3.69 16.76
CA MET A 74 20.50 -2.87 15.96
C MET A 74 20.24 -3.53 14.60
N LEU A 75 21.27 -4.13 14.01
CA LEU A 75 21.12 -4.92 12.79
C LEU A 75 20.22 -6.13 12.97
N PHE A 76 20.25 -6.77 14.15
CA PHE A 76 19.35 -7.88 14.45
C PHE A 76 17.89 -7.44 14.50
N PHE A 77 17.58 -6.34 15.20
CA PHE A 77 16.23 -5.79 15.22
C PHE A 77 15.76 -5.37 13.83
N TYR A 78 16.60 -4.68 13.07
CA TYR A 78 16.31 -4.30 11.69
C TYR A 78 15.93 -5.51 10.83
N MET A 79 16.69 -6.61 10.95
CA MET A 79 16.44 -7.86 10.23
C MET A 79 15.12 -8.53 10.60
N VAL A 80 14.80 -8.55 11.90
CA VAL A 80 13.52 -9.09 12.38
C VAL A 80 12.36 -8.24 11.85
N ILE A 81 12.48 -6.91 11.90
CA ILE A 81 11.45 -5.99 11.42
C ILE A 81 11.22 -6.17 9.92
N LEU A 82 12.28 -6.19 9.09
CA LEU A 82 12.15 -6.42 7.65
C LEU A 82 11.53 -7.79 7.32
N PHE A 83 11.87 -8.83 8.09
CA PHE A 83 11.27 -10.15 7.87
C PHE A 83 9.77 -10.14 8.19
N ILE A 84 9.35 -9.45 9.25
CA ILE A 84 7.94 -9.28 9.59
C ILE A 84 7.22 -8.51 8.47
N VAL A 85 7.78 -7.38 8.00
CA VAL A 85 7.21 -6.57 6.92
C VAL A 85 7.06 -7.40 5.64
N PHE A 86 8.08 -8.19 5.27
CA PHE A 86 8.03 -9.13 4.15
C PHE A 86 6.84 -10.10 4.25
N LEU A 87 6.60 -10.73 5.41
CA LEU A 87 5.50 -11.68 5.57
C LEU A 87 4.13 -11.02 5.35
N PHE A 88 3.95 -9.80 5.86
CA PHE A 88 2.71 -9.06 5.63
C PHE A 88 2.55 -8.64 4.17
N GLN A 89 3.61 -8.12 3.56
CA GLN A 89 3.56 -7.65 2.19
C GLN A 89 3.32 -8.79 1.21
N PHE A 90 3.99 -9.93 1.41
CA PHE A 90 3.77 -11.13 0.62
C PHE A 90 2.32 -11.64 0.79
N GLY A 91 1.81 -11.73 2.02
CA GLY A 91 0.44 -12.16 2.29
C GLY A 91 -0.63 -11.27 1.65
N VAL A 92 -0.45 -9.94 1.74
CA VAL A 92 -1.37 -8.98 1.12
C VAL A 92 -1.28 -9.04 -0.41
N SER A 93 -0.07 -9.16 -0.98
CA SER A 93 0.14 -9.26 -2.43
C SER A 93 -0.52 -10.50 -3.02
N CYS A 94 -0.32 -11.66 -2.39
CA CYS A 94 -0.98 -12.91 -2.78
C CYS A 94 -2.51 -12.80 -2.68
N SER A 95 -3.03 -12.13 -1.64
CA SER A 95 -4.46 -11.89 -1.49
C SER A 95 -5.02 -10.99 -2.60
N CYS A 96 -4.30 -9.95 -3.00
CA CYS A 96 -4.68 -9.03 -4.08
C CYS A 96 -4.65 -9.73 -5.45
N LEU A 97 -3.70 -10.64 -5.69
CA LEU A 97 -3.58 -11.39 -6.93
C LEU A 97 -4.67 -12.48 -7.05
N ALA A 98 -5.01 -13.13 -5.94
CA ALA A 98 -6.02 -14.19 -5.87
C ALA A 98 -7.47 -13.67 -5.92
N MET A 99 -7.68 -12.36 -5.94
CA MET A 99 -9.01 -11.79 -5.80
C MET A 99 -9.84 -11.92 -7.08
N ASN A 100 -10.97 -12.61 -6.97
CA ASN A 100 -11.95 -12.81 -8.04
C ASN A 100 -13.34 -12.28 -7.64
N GLN A 101 -14.19 -11.92 -8.60
CA GLN A 101 -15.43 -11.15 -8.40
C GLN A 101 -16.41 -11.78 -7.38
N GLY A 102 -16.47 -13.12 -7.27
CA GLY A 102 -17.36 -13.84 -6.35
C GLY A 102 -16.76 -14.22 -4.98
N GLN A 103 -15.46 -14.08 -4.78
CA GLN A 103 -14.73 -14.65 -3.62
C GLN A 103 -14.50 -13.63 -2.49
N GLN A 104 -15.41 -12.67 -2.36
CA GLN A 104 -15.33 -11.55 -1.44
C GLN A 104 -15.73 -11.90 0.00
N VAL A 105 -16.57 -12.93 0.21
CA VAL A 105 -17.25 -13.15 1.50
C VAL A 105 -16.49 -14.08 2.46
N ILE A 106 -15.80 -15.11 1.94
CA ILE A 106 -15.08 -16.12 2.76
C ILE A 106 -13.73 -15.58 3.28
N LEU A 107 -13.13 -14.59 2.61
CA LEU A 107 -11.83 -14.01 2.96
C LEU A 107 -11.89 -12.98 4.12
N MET A 108 -13.11 -12.61 4.56
CA MET A 108 -13.35 -11.60 5.61
C MET A 108 -12.95 -12.06 7.02
N ASN A 109 -13.10 -13.35 7.33
CA ASN A 109 -12.80 -13.87 8.67
C ASN A 109 -11.29 -13.97 8.93
N PHE A 110 -10.49 -14.30 7.91
CA PHE A 110 -9.04 -14.42 8.06
C PHE A 110 -8.35 -13.05 8.20
N LYS A 111 -8.84 -12.03 7.46
CA LYS A 111 -8.36 -10.64 7.58
C LYS A 111 -8.78 -9.99 8.91
N ALA A 112 -10.00 -10.24 9.40
CA ALA A 112 -10.45 -9.72 10.68
C ALA A 112 -9.69 -10.33 11.86
N LEU A 113 -9.39 -11.63 11.81
CA LEU A 113 -8.62 -12.34 12.83
C LEU A 113 -7.15 -11.85 12.88
N LEU A 114 -6.55 -11.59 11.72
CA LEU A 114 -5.19 -11.04 11.62
C LEU A 114 -5.13 -9.55 12.01
N LEU A 115 -6.15 -8.74 11.68
CA LEU A 115 -6.26 -7.35 12.14
C LEU A 115 -6.43 -7.25 13.66
N LEU A 116 -7.25 -8.13 14.27
CA LEU A 116 -7.46 -8.14 15.72
C LEU A 116 -6.20 -8.53 16.51
N LEU A 117 -5.36 -9.41 15.94
CA LEU A 117 -4.11 -9.83 16.59
C LEU A 117 -2.97 -8.79 16.46
N LEU A 118 -3.02 -7.88 15.47
CA LEU A 118 -1.93 -6.92 15.17
C LEU A 118 -2.24 -5.44 15.42
N HIS A 119 -3.45 -5.11 15.88
CA HIS A 119 -3.96 -3.73 16.06
C HIS A 119 -3.15 -2.83 17.02
N LYS A 120 -2.11 -3.33 17.72
CA LYS A 120 -1.24 -2.51 18.57
C LYS A 120 0.21 -2.35 18.08
N CYS A 121 0.66 -3.10 17.08
CA CYS A 121 2.07 -3.08 16.67
C CYS A 121 2.31 -2.78 15.18
N LEU A 122 1.29 -2.93 14.31
CA LEU A 122 1.49 -2.90 12.86
C LEU A 122 0.40 -2.10 12.11
N SER A 123 0.43 -0.78 12.23
CA SER A 123 -0.44 0.15 11.50
C SER A 123 0.04 0.46 10.06
N VAL A 124 0.79 -0.46 9.44
CA VAL A 124 1.62 -0.15 8.25
C VAL A 124 1.08 -0.75 6.95
N ILE A 125 0.10 -1.65 6.99
CA ILE A 125 -0.57 -2.08 5.76
C ILE A 125 -2.07 -2.09 5.99
N PRO A 126 -2.75 -0.97 5.66
CA PRO A 126 -3.97 -1.17 4.90
C PRO A 126 -4.27 -0.13 3.81
N SER A 127 -3.48 0.91 3.49
CA SER A 127 -3.96 1.95 2.54
C SER A 127 -4.37 1.42 1.15
N ILE A 128 -3.75 0.34 0.69
CA ILE A 128 -4.07 -0.30 -0.60
C ILE A 128 -5.20 -1.34 -0.46
N CYS A 129 -5.24 -2.10 0.64
CA CYS A 129 -6.19 -3.19 0.84
C CYS A 129 -7.47 -2.76 1.59
N LEU A 130 -7.47 -1.59 2.24
CA LEU A 130 -8.65 -0.94 2.86
C LEU A 130 -9.65 -0.48 1.79
N VAL A 131 -9.16 -0.22 0.58
CA VAL A 131 -10.00 0.00 -0.61
C VAL A 131 -10.80 -1.26 -0.97
N THR A 132 -10.36 -2.44 -0.51
CA THR A 132 -10.91 -3.75 -0.87
C THR A 132 -11.74 -4.41 0.24
N LEU A 133 -12.47 -3.63 1.04
CA LEU A 133 -13.51 -4.21 1.90
C LEU A 133 -14.70 -4.63 1.03
N PRO A 134 -15.19 -5.88 1.12
CA PRO A 134 -16.39 -6.36 0.40
C PRO A 134 -17.69 -5.77 0.95
N LYS A 135 -17.58 -4.77 1.82
CA LYS A 135 -18.59 -3.73 2.04
C LYS A 135 -18.53 -2.68 0.91
N GLN A 136 -18.04 -3.05 -0.28
CA GLN A 136 -17.73 -2.14 -1.36
C GLN A 136 -18.99 -1.41 -1.83
N GLU A 137 -20.14 -2.07 -1.88
CA GLU A 137 -21.43 -1.41 -2.17
C GLU A 137 -21.74 -0.31 -1.14
N LYS A 138 -21.67 -0.60 0.16
CA LYS A 138 -22.01 0.39 1.21
C LYS A 138 -20.97 1.52 1.31
N LEU A 139 -19.69 1.23 1.11
CA LEU A 139 -18.63 2.24 1.06
C LEU A 139 -18.71 3.09 -0.21
N LEU A 140 -19.00 2.50 -1.37
CA LEU A 140 -19.27 3.22 -2.62
C LEU A 140 -20.51 4.09 -2.45
N VAL A 141 -21.59 3.60 -1.86
CA VAL A 141 -22.80 4.38 -1.58
C VAL A 141 -22.49 5.57 -0.66
N SER A 142 -21.71 5.35 0.41
CA SER A 142 -21.28 6.41 1.31
C SER A 142 -20.40 7.44 0.59
N SER A 143 -19.38 6.97 -0.15
CA SER A 143 -18.44 7.83 -0.88
C SER A 143 -19.12 8.60 -2.01
N TRP A 144 -20.02 7.96 -2.74
CA TRP A 144 -20.83 8.57 -3.80
C TRP A 144 -21.67 9.70 -3.21
N ARG A 145 -22.35 9.47 -2.07
CA ARG A 145 -23.11 10.52 -1.37
C ARG A 145 -22.25 11.70 -0.91
N LEU A 146 -21.01 11.46 -0.52
CA LEU A 146 -20.06 12.50 -0.12
C LEU A 146 -19.46 13.28 -1.31
N MET A 147 -19.44 12.68 -2.51
CA MET A 147 -18.98 13.36 -3.72
C MET A 147 -19.96 14.43 -4.17
N SER A 148 -19.41 15.56 -4.64
CA SER A 148 -20.17 16.65 -5.26
C SER A 148 -20.79 16.21 -6.60
N LYS A 149 -21.86 16.91 -7.04
CA LYS A 149 -22.55 16.60 -8.29
C LYS A 149 -21.62 16.69 -9.51
N ASP A 150 -20.74 17.69 -9.56
CA ASP A 150 -19.78 17.88 -10.65
C ASP A 150 -18.76 16.74 -10.76
N THR A 151 -18.31 16.23 -9.60
CA THR A 151 -17.41 15.07 -9.55
C THR A 151 -18.10 13.81 -10.06
N ARG A 152 -19.37 13.59 -9.70
CA ARG A 152 -20.15 12.43 -10.16
C ARG A 152 -20.33 12.46 -11.67
N ILE A 153 -20.77 13.59 -12.24
CA ILE A 153 -20.96 13.77 -13.69
C ILE A 153 -19.64 13.55 -14.44
N SER A 154 -18.53 14.09 -13.92
CA SER A 154 -17.20 13.89 -14.50
C SER A 154 -16.78 12.41 -14.49
N LEU A 155 -17.14 11.68 -13.45
CA LEU A 155 -16.86 10.25 -13.32
C LEU A 155 -17.72 9.43 -14.30
N GLU A 156 -19.01 9.71 -14.37
CA GLU A 156 -19.99 9.08 -15.27
C GLU A 156 -19.57 9.24 -16.74
N LYS A 157 -19.15 10.44 -17.13
CA LYS A 157 -18.63 10.70 -18.49
C LYS A 157 -17.32 9.96 -18.77
N LYS A 158 -16.41 9.89 -17.80
CA LYS A 158 -15.09 9.25 -17.96
C LYS A 158 -15.19 7.72 -17.99
N LEU A 159 -16.11 7.15 -17.23
CA LEU A 159 -16.34 5.71 -17.14
C LEU A 159 -17.43 5.22 -18.10
N ASP A 160 -18.16 6.11 -18.77
CA ASP A 160 -19.25 5.79 -19.69
C ASP A 160 -20.30 4.86 -19.03
N CYS A 161 -20.87 5.37 -17.94
CA CYS A 161 -21.87 4.71 -17.10
C CYS A 161 -22.76 5.78 -16.44
N CYS A 162 -23.93 5.40 -15.93
CA CYS A 162 -24.83 6.33 -15.24
C CYS A 162 -25.37 5.72 -13.95
N GLY A 163 -25.33 6.49 -12.86
CA GLY A 163 -25.84 6.08 -11.56
C GLY A 163 -25.04 4.95 -10.91
N LEU A 164 -25.01 4.93 -9.56
CA LEU A 164 -24.14 4.01 -8.82
C LEU A 164 -24.68 2.56 -8.79
N PHE A 165 -25.86 2.32 -8.21
CA PHE A 165 -26.50 1.00 -8.13
C PHE A 165 -28.02 1.14 -8.26
N ASN A 166 -28.65 0.22 -9.00
CA ASN A 166 -30.11 0.15 -9.16
C ASN A 166 -30.73 -0.67 -8.00
N ASN A 167 -30.67 -0.13 -6.79
CA ASN A 167 -31.19 -0.77 -5.58
C ASN A 167 -32.36 0.05 -4.99
N THR A 168 -33.37 -0.61 -4.43
CA THR A 168 -34.61 0.01 -3.90
C THR A 168 -34.37 1.04 -2.79
N GLN A 169 -33.24 0.94 -2.05
CA GLN A 169 -32.87 1.94 -1.02
C GLN A 169 -32.37 3.28 -1.59
N ASN A 170 -31.93 3.34 -2.85
CA ASN A 170 -31.31 4.53 -3.46
C ASN A 170 -32.06 5.02 -4.70
N GLN A 171 -33.28 4.54 -4.93
CA GLN A 171 -34.00 4.75 -6.19
C GLN A 171 -34.19 6.23 -6.55
N GLY A 172 -34.46 7.10 -5.58
CA GLY A 172 -34.57 8.55 -5.81
C GLY A 172 -33.25 9.22 -6.21
N VAL A 173 -32.11 8.79 -5.63
CA VAL A 173 -30.77 9.31 -5.98
C VAL A 173 -30.34 8.76 -7.35
N PHE A 174 -30.61 7.48 -7.60
CA PHE A 174 -30.34 6.82 -8.88
C PHE A 174 -31.11 7.47 -10.03
N MET A 175 -32.42 7.76 -9.85
CA MET A 175 -33.22 8.44 -10.88
C MET A 175 -32.76 9.88 -11.12
N SER A 176 -32.35 10.61 -10.08
CA SER A 176 -31.77 11.94 -10.25
C SER A 176 -30.46 11.88 -11.02
N ASP A 177 -29.51 11.02 -10.61
CA ASP A 177 -28.21 10.87 -11.28
C ASP A 177 -28.40 10.42 -12.75
N LEU A 178 -29.36 9.51 -13.01
CA LEU A 178 -29.72 9.08 -14.38
C LEU A 178 -30.23 10.24 -15.25
N HIS A 179 -31.06 11.13 -14.71
CA HIS A 179 -31.62 12.26 -15.47
C HIS A 179 -30.58 13.34 -15.80
N PHE A 180 -29.58 13.52 -14.94
CA PHE A 180 -28.48 14.48 -15.16
C PHE A 180 -27.26 13.87 -15.85
N CYS A 181 -27.31 12.58 -16.22
CA CYS A 181 -26.20 11.89 -16.85
C CYS A 181 -26.05 12.31 -18.33
N ASP A 182 -24.89 12.87 -18.68
CA ASP A 182 -24.51 13.22 -20.07
C ASP A 182 -23.44 12.24 -20.62
N ALA A 183 -23.43 11.00 -20.13
CA ALA A 183 -22.50 9.98 -20.60
C ALA A 183 -22.85 9.53 -22.03
N PRO A 184 -21.85 9.20 -22.88
CA PRO A 184 -22.07 8.72 -24.25
C PRO A 184 -22.99 7.50 -24.36
N CYS A 185 -23.01 6.63 -23.35
CA CYS A 185 -23.81 5.40 -23.32
C CYS A 185 -25.31 5.68 -23.47
N VAL A 186 -25.82 6.82 -22.95
CA VAL A 186 -27.26 7.16 -22.96
C VAL A 186 -27.80 7.29 -24.39
N LYS A 187 -26.94 7.69 -25.33
CA LYS A 187 -27.31 7.94 -26.74
C LYS A 187 -27.15 6.70 -27.63
N LYS A 188 -26.48 5.65 -27.15
CA LYS A 188 -26.07 4.47 -27.95
C LYS A 188 -26.71 3.15 -27.51
N SER A 189 -27.00 2.95 -26.21
CA SER A 189 -27.56 1.68 -25.69
C SER A 189 -28.07 1.80 -24.24
N LEU A 190 -28.49 0.69 -23.63
CA LEU A 190 -28.79 0.60 -22.19
C LEU A 190 -27.49 0.77 -21.38
N CYS A 191 -27.33 1.89 -20.67
CA CYS A 191 -26.16 2.15 -19.84
C CYS A 191 -26.05 1.15 -18.67
N LEU A 192 -24.84 0.60 -18.46
CA LEU A 192 -24.51 -0.15 -17.26
C LEU A 192 -24.36 0.79 -16.05
N THR A 193 -24.52 0.24 -14.85
CA THR A 193 -24.33 1.01 -13.62
C THR A 193 -22.85 1.30 -13.36
N CYS A 194 -22.53 2.49 -12.86
CA CYS A 194 -21.15 2.85 -12.52
C CYS A 194 -20.57 1.97 -11.41
N GLY A 195 -21.39 1.48 -10.49
CA GLY A 195 -20.96 0.60 -9.42
C GLY A 195 -20.31 -0.69 -9.93
N GLU A 196 -20.93 -1.36 -10.91
CA GLU A 196 -20.39 -2.56 -11.54
C GLU A 196 -19.09 -2.28 -12.29
N LYS A 197 -19.05 -1.19 -13.07
CA LYS A 197 -17.87 -0.80 -13.85
C LYS A 197 -16.69 -0.40 -12.96
N MET A 198 -16.96 0.31 -11.86
CA MET A 198 -15.96 0.66 -10.84
C MET A 198 -15.44 -0.59 -10.09
N LEU A 199 -16.32 -1.53 -9.75
CA LEU A 199 -15.95 -2.82 -9.14
C LEU A 199 -15.02 -3.63 -10.05
N GLN A 200 -15.34 -3.69 -11.34
CA GLN A 200 -14.55 -4.40 -12.33
C GLN A 200 -13.15 -3.79 -12.50
N HIS A 201 -13.05 -2.47 -12.73
CA HIS A 201 -11.76 -1.79 -12.86
C HIS A 201 -10.89 -1.88 -11.60
N SER A 202 -11.52 -1.92 -10.42
CA SER A 202 -10.79 -2.08 -9.16
C SER A 202 -10.11 -3.44 -9.05
N SER A 203 -10.73 -4.52 -9.54
CA SER A 203 -10.15 -5.87 -9.51
C SER A 203 -8.86 -5.97 -10.34
N GLU A 204 -8.84 -5.38 -11.53
CA GLU A 204 -7.65 -5.32 -12.39
C GLU A 204 -6.53 -4.51 -11.75
N ALA A 205 -6.86 -3.32 -11.23
CA ALA A 205 -5.89 -2.48 -10.52
C ALA A 205 -5.27 -3.21 -9.32
N LEU A 206 -6.07 -3.99 -8.58
CA LEU A 206 -5.59 -4.76 -7.43
C LEU A 206 -4.69 -5.93 -7.82
N LYS A 207 -4.94 -6.58 -8.96
CA LYS A 207 -4.02 -7.60 -9.49
C LYS A 207 -2.68 -7.00 -9.90
N ILE A 208 -2.69 -5.86 -10.57
CA ILE A 208 -1.46 -5.12 -10.92
C ILE A 208 -0.70 -4.74 -9.64
N LEU A 209 -1.41 -4.19 -8.67
CA LEU A 209 -0.83 -3.75 -7.42
C LEU A 209 -0.32 -4.91 -6.54
N GLY A 210 -0.99 -6.05 -6.57
CA GLY A 210 -0.50 -7.31 -5.99
C GLY A 210 0.79 -7.78 -6.67
N GLY A 211 0.90 -7.64 -8.00
CA GLY A 211 2.14 -7.91 -8.74
C GLY A 211 3.29 -6.98 -8.33
N VAL A 212 3.04 -5.68 -8.22
CA VAL A 212 4.04 -4.70 -7.74
C VAL A 212 4.47 -5.00 -6.30
N GLY A 213 3.51 -5.34 -5.42
CA GLY A 213 3.79 -5.71 -4.03
C GLY A 213 4.65 -6.98 -3.93
N LEU A 214 4.41 -7.97 -4.79
CA LEU A 214 5.18 -9.20 -4.87
C LEU A 214 6.63 -8.93 -5.31
N PHE A 215 6.82 -8.10 -6.35
CA PHE A 215 8.15 -7.68 -6.81
C PHE A 215 8.95 -7.02 -5.67
N PHE A 216 8.33 -6.10 -4.94
CA PHE A 216 9.00 -5.44 -3.82
C PHE A 216 9.30 -6.42 -2.68
N SER A 217 8.43 -7.42 -2.43
CA SER A 217 8.69 -8.47 -1.44
C SER A 217 9.94 -9.29 -1.80
N PHE A 218 10.18 -9.55 -3.09
CA PHE A 218 11.43 -10.16 -3.57
C PHE A 218 12.65 -9.26 -3.36
N THR A 219 12.52 -7.94 -3.49
CA THR A 219 13.63 -7.02 -3.19
C THR A 219 13.93 -6.94 -1.70
N GLU A 220 12.91 -7.09 -0.85
CA GLU A 220 13.06 -7.06 0.61
C GLU A 220 13.76 -8.31 1.15
N ILE A 221 13.44 -9.50 0.62
CA ILE A 221 14.16 -10.73 1.00
C ILE A 221 15.64 -10.68 0.61
N LEU A 222 15.98 -10.03 -0.52
CA LEU A 222 17.38 -9.75 -0.88
C LEU A 222 18.03 -8.78 0.12
N GLY A 223 17.30 -7.75 0.58
CA GLY A 223 17.74 -6.82 1.61
C GLY A 223 18.04 -7.52 2.95
N VAL A 224 17.14 -8.43 3.38
CA VAL A 224 17.33 -9.28 4.55
C VAL A 224 18.57 -10.17 4.34
N TRP A 225 18.69 -10.85 3.21
CA TRP A 225 19.87 -11.67 2.90
C TRP A 225 21.19 -10.88 2.96
N LEU A 226 21.22 -9.66 2.40
CA LEU A 226 22.38 -8.77 2.45
C LEU A 226 22.75 -8.37 3.88
N ALA A 227 21.76 -8.03 4.72
CA ALA A 227 22.02 -7.66 6.10
C ALA A 227 22.39 -8.87 6.99
N MET A 228 21.88 -10.08 6.70
CA MET A 228 22.35 -11.35 7.27
C MET A 228 23.83 -11.56 6.95
N ARG A 229 24.19 -11.41 5.68
CA ARG A 229 25.57 -11.57 5.20
C ARG A 229 26.50 -10.52 5.81
N PHE A 230 26.06 -9.26 5.90
CA PHE A 230 26.83 -8.17 6.49
C PHE A 230 27.06 -8.38 7.98
N ARG A 231 26.04 -8.81 8.74
CA ARG A 231 26.18 -9.13 10.18
C ARG A 231 27.22 -10.24 10.43
N ASN A 232 27.29 -11.22 9.53
CA ASN A 232 28.22 -12.36 9.65
C ASN A 232 29.66 -12.00 9.25
N GLN A 233 29.91 -10.80 8.71
CA GLN A 233 31.25 -10.32 8.42
C GLN A 233 31.83 -9.63 9.67
N LYS A 234 33.08 -9.94 10.00
CA LYS A 234 33.81 -9.22 11.06
C LYS A 234 34.28 -7.87 10.55
N ASP A 235 34.16 -6.83 11.38
CA ASP A 235 34.68 -5.51 11.04
C ASP A 235 36.21 -5.56 10.91
N PRO A 236 36.80 -5.30 9.73
CA PRO A 236 38.25 -5.31 9.55
C PRO A 236 38.98 -4.20 10.34
N ARG A 237 38.26 -3.21 10.89
CA ARG A 237 38.84 -2.16 11.74
C ARG A 237 38.95 -2.53 13.21
N ALA A 238 38.24 -3.57 13.66
CA ALA A 238 38.44 -4.17 14.98
C ALA A 238 39.68 -5.08 14.94
N ASN A 239 40.84 -4.49 14.64
CA ASN A 239 42.11 -5.20 14.59
C ASN A 239 42.56 -5.47 16.05
N PRO A 240 42.85 -6.73 16.44
CA PRO A 240 43.19 -7.10 17.83
C PRO A 240 44.49 -6.50 18.38
N SER A 241 45.26 -5.75 17.58
CA SER A 241 46.53 -5.11 17.98
C SER A 241 46.37 -3.89 18.89
N ALA A 242 45.15 -3.41 19.15
CA ALA A 242 44.88 -2.27 20.02
C ALA A 242 44.60 -2.65 21.48
N PHE A 243 44.69 -3.94 21.82
CA PHE A 243 44.55 -4.48 23.18
C PHE A 243 45.83 -5.17 23.71
N LEU A 244 46.95 -5.06 22.97
CA LEU A 244 48.27 -5.39 23.51
C LEU A 244 48.82 -4.20 24.30
#